data_AF-A0A1A1YK06-F1
#
_entry.id   AF-A0A1A1YK06-F1
#
_cell.length_a   1.000
_cell.length_b   1.000
_cell.length_c   1.000
_cell.angle_alpha   90.00
_cell.angle_beta   90.00
_cell.angle_gamma   90.00
#
_symmetry.space_group_name_H-M   'P 1'
#
loop_
_entity.id
_entity.type
_entity.pdbx_description
1 polymer ?
#
loop_
_entity_poly.entity_id
_entity_poly.type
_entity_poly.pdbx_seq_one_letter_code
_entity_poly.pdbx_strand_id
1 'polypeptide(L)'
;MKENDDRSNAFLATGQPGSPEQDAALPKFVTDTQDWARRTQQALDANANPPRLLTRSLQRYVDDMQLFVASVRPGPGTKYDEAAWTDSIVAYGGPLAICQALGVQW
;
A
#
# COMPACT_ATOMS: atom_id res chain seq x y z
N MET A 1 9.88 -0.03 -0.40
CA MET A 1 8.83 -1.01 -0.04
C MET A 1 8.89 -1.43 1.42
N LYS A 2 10.07 -1.63 2.02
CA LYS A 2 10.19 -1.79 3.49
C LYS A 2 9.34 -0.81 4.30
N GLU A 3 9.48 0.48 4.02
CA GLU A 3 8.72 1.54 4.70
C GLU A 3 7.19 1.34 4.61
N ASN A 4 6.70 0.87 3.45
CA ASN A 4 5.29 0.58 3.23
C ASN A 4 4.82 -0.60 4.11
N ASP A 5 5.63 -1.64 4.20
CA ASP A 5 5.31 -2.84 4.99
C ASP A 5 5.32 -2.51 6.48
N ASP A 6 6.35 -1.79 6.94
CA ASP A 6 6.44 -1.34 8.33
C ASP A 6 5.22 -0.47 8.71
N ARG A 7 4.82 0.47 7.84
CA ARG A 7 3.62 1.31 8.04
C ARG A 7 2.33 0.49 8.08
N SER A 8 2.15 -0.40 7.11
CA SER A 8 0.92 -1.20 6.98
C SER A 8 0.78 -2.17 8.14
N ASN A 9 1.87 -2.85 8.53
CA ASN A 9 1.89 -3.74 9.67
C ASN A 9 1.67 -3.00 10.99
N ALA A 10 2.24 -1.79 11.14
CA ALA A 10 1.99 -0.97 12.33
C ALA A 10 0.50 -0.63 12.47
N PHE A 11 -0.20 -0.31 11.37
CA PHE A 11 -1.65 -0.08 11.40
C PHE A 11 -2.44 -1.35 11.70
N LEU A 12 -2.12 -2.47 11.05
CA LEU A 12 -2.78 -3.75 11.31
C LEU A 12 -2.57 -4.26 12.74
N ALA A 13 -1.46 -3.91 13.38
CA ALA A 13 -1.16 -4.27 14.76
C ALA A 13 -1.93 -3.44 15.81
N THR A 14 -2.64 -2.39 15.42
CA THR A 14 -3.34 -1.50 16.36
C THR A 14 -4.59 -2.13 16.99
N GLY A 15 -5.22 -3.08 16.30
CA GLY A 15 -6.43 -3.72 16.79
C GLY A 15 -7.18 -4.47 15.69
N GLN A 16 -8.32 -5.04 16.06
CA GLN A 16 -9.21 -5.69 15.10
C GLN A 16 -9.80 -4.66 14.13
N PRO A 17 -10.11 -5.05 12.88
CA PRO A 17 -10.84 -4.21 11.94
C PRO A 17 -12.08 -3.54 12.55
N GLY A 18 -12.11 -2.20 12.56
CA GLY A 18 -13.21 -1.40 13.12
C GLY A 18 -13.29 -1.34 14.64
N SER A 19 -12.24 -1.72 15.35
CA SER A 19 -12.09 -1.47 16.78
C SER A 19 -11.81 0.01 17.08
N PRO A 20 -12.14 0.53 18.27
CA PRO A 20 -11.82 1.91 18.66
C PRO A 20 -10.32 2.25 18.52
N GLU A 21 -9.43 1.28 18.79
CA GLU A 21 -7.98 1.45 18.67
C GLU A 21 -7.56 1.63 17.21
N GLN A 22 -8.11 0.82 16.30
CA GLN A 22 -7.80 0.94 14.88
C GLN A 22 -8.42 2.21 14.27
N ASP A 23 -9.64 2.56 14.67
CA ASP A 23 -10.29 3.80 14.25
C ASP A 23 -9.48 5.03 14.68
N ALA A 24 -8.91 5.02 15.89
CA ALA A 24 -8.04 6.09 16.37
C ALA A 24 -6.72 6.18 15.58
N ALA A 25 -6.21 5.06 15.08
CA ALA A 25 -5.01 5.01 14.26
C ALA A 25 -5.23 5.37 12.79
N LEU A 26 -6.47 5.28 12.30
CA LEU A 26 -6.81 5.44 10.89
C LEU A 26 -6.38 6.79 10.30
N PRO A 27 -6.58 7.96 10.94
CA PRO A 27 -6.14 9.25 10.38
C PRO A 27 -4.64 9.28 10.10
N LYS A 28 -3.82 8.73 11.01
CA LYS A 28 -2.37 8.64 10.81
C LYS A 28 -2.03 7.71 9.66
N PHE A 29 -2.66 6.54 9.58
CA PHE A 29 -2.44 5.60 8.48
C PHE A 29 -2.77 6.23 7.11
N VAL A 30 -3.87 6.98 7.02
CA VAL A 30 -4.25 7.72 5.80
C VAL A 30 -3.18 8.75 5.42
N THR A 31 -2.78 9.63 6.35
CA THR A 31 -1.78 10.67 6.10
C THR A 31 -0.43 10.07 5.68
N ASP A 32 0.05 9.06 6.41
CA ASP A 32 1.32 8.39 6.12
C ASP A 32 1.26 7.66 4.76
N THR A 33 0.10 7.11 4.39
CA THR A 33 -0.08 6.45 3.09
C THR A 33 -0.02 7.45 1.94
N GLN A 34 -0.69 8.59 2.08
CA GLN A 34 -0.67 9.65 1.07
C GLN A 34 0.73 10.24 0.89
N ASP A 35 1.47 10.47 1.98
CA ASP A 35 2.85 10.96 1.90
C ASP A 35 3.79 9.95 1.21
N TRP A 36 3.71 8.68 1.63
CA TRP A 36 4.49 7.61 1.02
C TRP A 36 4.18 7.46 -0.47
N ALA A 37 2.91 7.49 -0.86
CA ALA A 37 2.49 7.37 -2.24
C ALA A 37 3.04 8.54 -3.08
N ARG A 38 2.94 9.77 -2.57
CA ARG A 38 3.49 10.97 -3.23
C ARG A 38 4.99 10.86 -3.48
N ARG A 39 5.78 10.43 -2.48
CA ARG A 39 7.24 10.25 -2.63
C ARG A 39 7.59 9.10 -3.57
N THR A 40 6.86 7.98 -3.48
CA THR A 40 7.09 6.81 -4.33
C THR A 40 6.76 7.11 -5.79
N GLN A 41 5.71 7.88 -6.05
CA GLN A 41 5.35 8.32 -7.41
C GLN A 41 6.48 9.10 -8.08
N GLN A 42 7.12 10.03 -7.36
CA GLN A 42 8.26 10.78 -7.90
C GLN A 42 9.41 9.86 -8.33
N ALA A 43 9.70 8.84 -7.52
CA ALA A 43 10.73 7.85 -7.85
C ALA A 43 10.33 6.96 -9.04
N LEU A 44 9.06 6.56 -9.13
CA LEU A 44 8.52 5.79 -10.26
C LEU A 44 8.61 6.57 -11.57
N ASP A 45 8.15 7.82 -11.57
CA ASP A 45 8.15 8.68 -12.75
C ASP A 45 9.57 8.90 -13.30
N ALA A 46 10.54 9.12 -12.40
CA ALA A 46 11.94 9.28 -12.76
C ALA A 46 12.58 8.01 -13.36
N ASN A 47 12.00 6.83 -13.12
CA ASN A 47 12.57 5.54 -13.49
C ASN A 47 11.67 4.72 -14.44
N ALA A 48 10.71 5.36 -15.12
CA ALA A 48 9.75 4.70 -16.02
C ALA A 48 10.35 4.20 -17.36
N ASN A 49 11.57 3.65 -17.34
CA ASN A 49 12.28 3.13 -18.50
C ASN A 49 11.87 1.68 -18.82
N PRO A 50 11.84 1.27 -20.10
CA PRO A 50 11.68 -0.15 -20.45
C PRO A 50 12.81 -1.03 -19.91
N PRO A 51 12.53 -2.30 -19.55
CA PRO A 51 11.23 -2.96 -19.53
C PRO A 51 10.34 -2.49 -18.36
N ARG A 52 9.07 -2.16 -18.66
CA ARG A 52 8.17 -1.46 -17.73
C ARG A 52 7.30 -2.35 -16.84
N LEU A 53 7.55 -3.65 -16.74
CA LEU A 53 6.66 -4.52 -15.93
C LEU A 53 6.76 -4.18 -14.43
N LEU A 54 7.99 -4.01 -13.93
CA LEU A 54 8.24 -3.62 -12.54
C LEU A 54 7.57 -2.27 -12.21
N THR A 55 7.83 -1.25 -13.03
CA THR A 55 7.28 0.09 -12.80
C THR A 55 5.76 0.14 -12.97
N ARG A 56 5.17 -0.59 -13.92
CA ARG A 56 3.70 -0.65 -14.06
C ARG A 56 3.01 -1.37 -12.90
N SER A 57 3.59 -2.48 -12.43
CA SER A 57 3.00 -3.22 -11.30
C SER A 57 3.15 -2.45 -9.99
N LEU A 58 4.27 -1.76 -9.78
CA LEU A 58 4.43 -0.88 -8.63
C LEU A 58 3.53 0.37 -8.72
N GLN A 59 3.35 0.95 -9.92
CA GLN A 59 2.38 2.03 -10.13
C GLN A 59 0.97 1.61 -9.71
N ARG A 60 0.50 0.45 -10.19
CA ARG A 60 -0.80 -0.09 -9.80
C ARG A 60 -0.92 -0.20 -8.29
N TYR A 61 0.09 -0.75 -7.60
CA TYR A 61 0.04 -0.86 -6.14
C TYR A 61 -0.06 0.51 -5.44
N VAL A 62 0.70 1.52 -5.90
CA VAL A 62 0.62 2.88 -5.36
C VAL A 62 -0.78 3.47 -5.55
N ASP A 63 -1.35 3.31 -6.75
CA ASP A 63 -2.71 3.79 -7.06
C ASP A 63 -3.77 3.08 -6.22
N ASP A 64 -3.68 1.75 -6.09
CA ASP A 64 -4.61 0.94 -5.29
C ASP A 64 -4.59 1.38 -3.81
N MET A 65 -3.41 1.66 -3.25
CA MET A 65 -3.28 2.16 -1.88
C MET A 65 -3.88 3.57 -1.71
N GLN A 66 -3.70 4.45 -2.69
CA GLN A 66 -4.34 5.77 -2.68
C GLN A 66 -5.86 5.67 -2.74
N LEU A 67 -6.39 4.78 -3.58
CA LEU A 67 -7.83 4.52 -3.69
C LEU A 67 -8.39 3.93 -2.39
N PHE A 68 -7.69 2.98 -1.78
CA PHE A 68 -8.07 2.39 -0.50
C PHE A 68 -8.19 3.44 0.61
N VAL A 69 -7.16 4.29 0.79
CA VAL A 69 -7.21 5.31 1.85
C VAL A 69 -8.17 6.47 1.55
N ALA A 70 -8.58 6.64 0.28
CA ALA A 70 -9.64 7.57 -0.07
C ALA A 70 -11.04 7.06 0.32
N SER A 71 -11.25 5.74 0.35
CA SER A 71 -12.56 5.13 0.65
C SER A 71 -12.75 4.74 2.12
N VAL A 72 -11.68 4.36 2.83
CA VAL A 72 -11.76 3.85 4.21
C VAL A 72 -12.32 4.88 5.20
N ARG A 73 -13.13 4.43 6.17
CA ARG A 73 -13.76 5.27 7.21
C ARG A 73 -13.70 4.54 8.56
N PRO A 74 -13.79 5.24 9.70
CA PRO A 74 -13.93 4.61 11.00
C PRO A 74 -15.13 3.66 11.07
N GLY A 75 -15.00 2.59 11.84
CA GLY A 75 -15.98 1.53 12.01
C GLY A 75 -15.63 0.24 11.25
N PRO A 76 -16.53 -0.76 11.26
CA PRO A 76 -16.28 -2.03 10.60
C PRO A 76 -16.01 -1.87 9.11
N GLY A 77 -14.94 -2.50 8.62
CA GLY A 77 -14.66 -2.58 7.19
C GLY A 77 -15.80 -3.25 6.42
N THR A 78 -16.02 -2.81 5.20
CA THR A 78 -16.95 -3.44 4.27
C THR A 78 -16.24 -4.53 3.46
N LYS A 79 -17.02 -5.39 2.80
CA LYS A 79 -16.49 -6.33 1.80
C LYS A 79 -15.72 -5.65 0.66
N TYR A 80 -16.00 -4.36 0.40
CA TYR A 80 -15.31 -3.59 -0.65
C TYR A 80 -13.93 -3.13 -0.17
N ASP A 81 -13.79 -2.81 1.12
CA ASP A 81 -12.50 -2.48 1.72
C ASP A 81 -11.58 -3.71 1.74
N GLU A 82 -12.12 -4.87 2.09
CA GLU A 82 -11.38 -6.15 2.04
C GLU A 82 -10.96 -6.50 0.60
N ALA A 83 -11.85 -6.32 -0.38
CA ALA A 83 -11.55 -6.58 -1.78
C ALA A 83 -10.46 -5.63 -2.30
N ALA A 84 -10.57 -4.33 -2.02
CA ALA A 84 -9.58 -3.34 -2.41
C ALA A 84 -8.21 -3.63 -1.77
N TRP A 85 -8.19 -3.96 -0.49
CA TRP A 85 -6.96 -4.38 0.19
C TRP A 85 -6.34 -5.61 -0.48
N THR A 86 -7.12 -6.68 -0.63
CA THR A 86 -6.63 -7.96 -1.19
C THR A 86 -6.12 -7.80 -2.62
N ASP A 87 -6.82 -7.05 -3.47
CA ASP A 87 -6.38 -6.81 -4.85
C ASP A 87 -5.07 -6.00 -4.89
N SER A 88 -4.90 -5.02 -4.00
CA SER A 88 -3.65 -4.26 -3.90
C SER A 88 -2.46 -5.17 -3.55
N ILE A 89 -2.64 -6.16 -2.68
CA ILE A 89 -1.58 -7.12 -2.32
C ILE A 89 -1.16 -7.97 -3.53
N VAL A 90 -2.07 -8.28 -4.45
CA VAL A 90 -1.72 -8.96 -5.71
C VAL A 90 -0.83 -8.06 -6.57
N ALA A 91 -1.15 -6.76 -6.69
CA ALA A 91 -0.32 -5.80 -7.41
C ALA A 91 1.08 -5.70 -6.78
N TYR A 92 1.17 -5.68 -5.45
CA TYR A 92 2.42 -5.65 -4.70
C TYR A 92 3.32 -6.89 -4.90
N GLY A 93 2.71 -8.06 -5.08
CA GLY A 93 3.44 -9.31 -5.33
C GLY A 93 4.32 -9.27 -6.59
N GLY A 94 3.92 -8.49 -7.61
CA GLY A 94 4.69 -8.33 -8.85
C GLY A 94 6.08 -7.74 -8.62
N PRO A 95 6.18 -6.51 -8.08
CA PRO A 95 7.45 -5.89 -7.74
C PRO A 95 8.29 -6.71 -6.76
N LEU A 96 7.65 -7.30 -5.75
CA LEU A 96 8.34 -8.15 -4.77
C LEU A 96 9.03 -9.34 -5.44
N ALA A 97 8.31 -10.10 -6.26
CA ALA A 97 8.87 -11.25 -6.96
C ALA A 97 10.03 -10.87 -7.89
N ILE A 98 9.91 -9.76 -8.63
CA ILE A 98 10.98 -9.28 -9.51
C ILE A 98 12.22 -8.88 -8.70
N CYS A 99 12.05 -8.12 -7.62
CA CYS A 99 13.17 -7.70 -6.78
C CYS A 99 13.84 -8.88 -6.05
N GLN A 100 13.06 -9.84 -5.56
CA GLN A 100 13.59 -11.06 -4.95
C GLN A 100 14.43 -11.88 -5.94
N ALA A 101 14.00 -11.98 -7.20
CA ALA A 101 14.79 -12.63 -8.25
C ALA A 101 16.13 -11.92 -8.54
N LEU A 102 16.25 -10.63 -8.17
CA LEU A 102 17.47 -9.83 -8.25
C LEU A 102 18.26 -9.80 -6.93
N GLY A 103 17.85 -10.56 -5.91
CA GLY A 103 18.49 -10.60 -4.59
C GLY A 103 18.17 -9.42 -3.69
N VAL A 104 17.16 -8.60 -4.04
CA VAL A 104 16.69 -7.47 -3.23
C VAL A 104 15.50 -7.93 -2.39
N GLN A 105 15.57 -7.71 -1.08
CA GLN A 105 14.51 -8.06 -0.12
C GLN A 105 14.20 -6.87 0.80
N TRP A 106 13.04 -6.92 1.45
CA TRP A 106 12.61 -5.95 2.44
C TRP A 106 11.58 -6.55 3.40
#